data_AF-A0A0D0DSX7-F1
#
_entry.id   AF-A0A0D0DSX7-F1
#
_cell.length_a   1.000
_cell.length_b   1.000
_cell.length_c   1.000
_cell.angle_alpha   90.00
_cell.angle_beta   90.00
_cell.angle_gamma   90.00
#
_symmetry.space_group_name_H-M   'P 1'
#
loop_
_entity.id
_entity.type
_entity.pdbx_description
1 polymer ?
#
loop_
_entity_poly.entity_id
_entity_poly.type
_entity_poly.pdbx_seq_one_letter_code
_entity_poly.pdbx_strand_id
1 'polypeptide(L)'
;ITVVYSSGIFSHTVSWCTCPNATKTERHLQLLQVQLFPANISRPKTAFTFDVLDHYHIDSLECKTTTMSFFTKLQRLTPKGTP
;
A
#
# COMPACT_ATOMS: atom_id res chain seq x y z
N ILE A 1 -8.64 1.29 -4.70
CA ILE A 1 -7.64 0.96 -3.64
C ILE A 1 -6.61 2.06 -3.65
N THR A 2 -6.28 2.62 -2.49
CA THR A 2 -5.15 3.53 -2.36
C THR A 2 -3.90 2.69 -2.16
N VAL A 3 -2.92 2.84 -3.04
CA VAL A 3 -1.64 2.14 -2.92
C VAL A 3 -0.56 3.14 -2.51
N VAL A 4 0.19 2.76 -1.49
CA VAL A 4 1.28 3.56 -0.94
C VAL A 4 2.59 2.99 -1.47
N TYR A 5 3.32 3.84 -2.19
CA TYR A 5 4.64 3.58 -2.74
C TYR A 5 5.66 4.46 -2.02
N SER A 6 6.95 4.13 -2.16
CA SER A 6 8.03 5.00 -1.69
C SER A 6 8.08 6.36 -2.41
N SER A 7 7.54 6.43 -3.63
CA SER A 7 7.41 7.66 -4.42
C SER A 7 6.17 8.50 -4.09
N GLY A 8 5.20 7.97 -3.35
CA GLY A 8 3.97 8.68 -3.05
C GLY A 8 2.75 7.79 -2.84
N ILE A 9 1.58 8.42 -2.80
CA ILE A 9 0.30 7.78 -2.49
C ILE A 9 -0.63 7.97 -3.69
N PHE A 10 -1.09 6.86 -4.28
CA PHE A 10 -1.88 6.88 -5.51
C PHE A 10 -3.17 6.09 -5.35
N SER A 11 -4.23 6.55 -6.01
CA SER A 11 -5.52 5.85 -6.02
C SER A 11 -5.67 5.07 -7.31
N HIS A 12 -5.94 3.78 -7.20
CA HIS A 12 -6.13 2.92 -8.36
C HIS A 12 -7.51 2.25 -8.33
N THR A 13 -8.13 2.18 -9.50
CA THR A 13 -9.30 1.33 -9.72
C THR A 13 -8.81 -0.12 -9.84
N VAL A 14 -9.28 -0.99 -8.96
CA VAL A 14 -8.87 -2.40 -8.92
C VAL A 14 -10.03 -3.27 -9.35
N SER A 15 -9.80 -4.05 -10.39
CA SER A 15 -10.69 -5.14 -10.82
C SER A 15 -10.26 -6.42 -10.10
N TRP A 16 -11.11 -6.91 -9.20
CA TRP A 16 -10.83 -8.15 -8.46
C TRP A 16 -10.93 -9.36 -9.37
N CYS A 17 -10.04 -10.32 -9.19
CA CYS A 17 -10.06 -11.56 -9.93
C CYS A 17 -11.28 -12.41 -9.52
N THR A 18 -12.03 -12.86 -10.52
CA THR A 18 -13.25 -13.67 -10.37
C THR A 18 -13.11 -15.08 -10.97
N CYS A 19 -11.89 -15.51 -11.28
CA CYS A 19 -11.63 -16.86 -11.80
C CYS A 19 -12.12 -17.95 -10.83
N PRO A 20 -12.48 -19.15 -11.33
CA PRO A 20 -12.99 -20.25 -10.50
C PRO A 20 -12.02 -20.68 -9.39
N ASN A 21 -10.72 -20.63 -9.66
CA ASN A 21 -9.66 -21.01 -8.73
C ASN A 21 -9.12 -19.81 -7.91
N ALA A 22 -9.66 -18.60 -8.12
CA ALA A 22 -9.26 -17.44 -7.34
C ALA A 22 -10.00 -17.44 -6.01
N THR A 23 -9.32 -17.07 -4.93
CA THR A 23 -9.91 -16.86 -3.61
C THR A 23 -10.79 -15.59 -3.63
N LYS A 24 -12.01 -15.73 -4.17
CA LYS A 24 -12.99 -14.64 -4.35
C LYS A 24 -13.35 -13.95 -3.03
N THR A 25 -13.35 -14.71 -1.93
CA THR A 25 -13.68 -14.22 -0.59
C THR A 25 -12.50 -13.49 0.06
N GLU A 26 -11.27 -13.69 -0.42
CA GLU A 26 -10.04 -13.25 0.25
C GLU A 26 -9.28 -12.23 -0.59
N ARG A 27 -9.88 -11.04 -0.73
CA ARG A 27 -9.30 -9.91 -1.49
C ARG A 27 -7.89 -9.54 -1.03
N HIS A 28 -7.58 -9.73 0.25
CA HIS A 28 -6.25 -9.51 0.80
C HIS A 28 -5.20 -10.44 0.19
N LEU A 29 -5.54 -11.70 -0.12
CA LEU A 29 -4.63 -12.62 -0.80
C LEU A 29 -4.40 -12.21 -2.25
N GLN A 30 -5.43 -11.72 -2.95
CA GLN A 30 -5.25 -11.22 -4.31
C GLN A 30 -4.29 -10.01 -4.35
N LEU A 31 -4.29 -9.16 -3.32
CA LEU A 31 -3.32 -8.08 -3.18
C LEU A 31 -1.91 -8.63 -2.91
N LEU A 32 -1.77 -9.60 -2.01
CA LEU A 32 -0.47 -10.21 -1.71
C LEU A 32 0.15 -10.93 -2.91
N GLN A 33 -0.68 -11.57 -3.75
CA GLN A 33 -0.24 -12.19 -5.00
C GLN A 33 0.42 -11.20 -5.96
N VAL A 34 0.00 -9.93 -5.94
CA VAL A 34 0.59 -8.84 -6.72
C VAL A 34 1.57 -7.98 -5.93
N GLN A 35 2.12 -8.52 -4.83
CA GLN A 35 3.12 -7.87 -3.98
C GLN A 35 2.64 -6.58 -3.30
N LEU A 36 1.34 -6.53 -2.96
CA LEU A 36 0.74 -5.45 -2.20
C LEU A 36 0.26 -5.95 -0.83
N PHE A 37 0.83 -5.38 0.24
CA PHE A 37 0.43 -5.69 1.60
C PHE A 37 -0.81 -4.88 2.01
N PRO A 38 -1.94 -5.52 2.34
CA PRO A 38 -3.17 -4.81 2.66
C PRO A 38 -3.12 -4.19 4.06
N ALA A 39 -3.63 -2.96 4.19
CA ALA A 39 -3.80 -2.31 5.49
C ALA A 39 -4.90 -2.98 6.36
N ASN A 40 -5.82 -3.70 5.70
CA ASN A 40 -6.93 -4.39 6.36
C ASN A 40 -7.27 -5.68 5.60
N ILE A 41 -7.40 -6.79 6.34
CA ILE A 41 -7.61 -8.12 5.78
C ILE A 41 -9.05 -8.31 5.26
N SER A 42 -10.05 -7.91 6.05
CA SER A 42 -11.46 -8.14 5.73
C SER A 42 -11.97 -7.20 4.63
N ARG A 43 -11.51 -5.95 4.63
CA ARG A 43 -11.93 -4.95 3.64
C ARG A 43 -10.77 -4.03 3.27
N PRO A 44 -9.85 -4.49 2.41
CA PRO A 44 -8.72 -3.68 2.00
C PRO A 44 -9.23 -2.45 1.24
N LYS A 45 -8.93 -1.26 1.75
CA LYS A 45 -9.09 0.02 1.06
C LYS A 45 -7.74 0.62 0.66
N THR A 46 -6.74 0.33 1.49
CA THR A 46 -5.37 0.77 1.34
C THR A 46 -4.47 -0.44 1.28
N ALA A 47 -3.44 -0.38 0.44
CA ALA A 47 -2.36 -1.36 0.40
C ALA A 47 -1.01 -0.64 0.32
N PHE A 48 0.04 -1.33 0.74
CA PHE A 48 1.41 -0.85 0.77
C PHE A 48 2.25 -1.74 -0.12
N THR A 49 3.17 -1.15 -0.88
CA THR A 49 4.26 -1.93 -1.47
C THR A 49 5.20 -2.43 -0.37
N PHE A 50 5.89 -3.54 -0.58
CA PHE A 50 6.90 -4.00 0.37
C PHE A 50 8.06 -2.99 0.49
N ASP A 51 8.44 -2.36 -0.62
CA ASP A 51 9.46 -1.30 -0.67
C ASP A 51 9.17 -0.14 0.32
N VAL A 52 7.93 0.35 0.38
CA VAL A 52 7.58 1.43 1.33
C VAL A 52 7.58 0.95 2.79
N LEU A 53 7.28 -0.34 3.02
CA LEU A 53 7.35 -0.93 4.37
C LEU A 53 8.80 -1.07 4.83
N ASP A 54 9.70 -1.48 3.93
CA ASP A 54 11.13 -1.59 4.22
C ASP A 54 11.75 -0.21 4.50
N HIS A 55 11.42 0.79 3.68
CA HIS A 55 11.83 2.18 3.92
C HIS A 55 11.32 2.70 5.26
N TYR A 56 10.06 2.44 5.61
CA TYR A 56 9.53 2.84 6.91
C TYR A 56 10.23 2.12 8.06
N HIS A 57 10.52 0.82 7.90
CA HIS A 57 11.20 0.04 8.93
C HIS A 57 12.60 0.61 9.22
N ILE A 58 13.38 0.91 8.18
CA ILE A 58 14.71 1.52 8.32
C ILE A 58 14.59 2.93 8.93
N ASP A 59 13.72 3.81 8.40
CA ASP A 59 13.55 5.18 8.91
C ASP A 59 13.07 5.19 10.38
N SER A 60 12.28 4.20 10.80
CA SER A 60 11.80 4.05 12.17
C SER A 60 12.90 3.60 13.13
N LEU A 61 13.82 2.75 12.68
CA LEU A 61 14.92 2.24 13.52
C LEU A 61 16.05 3.27 13.62
N GLU A 62 16.51 3.79 12.48
CA GLU A 62 17.71 4.65 12.41
C GLU A 62 17.40 6.08 12.86
N CYS A 63 16.29 6.65 12.39
CA CYS A 63 15.95 8.06 12.61
C CYS A 63 14.87 8.25 13.67
N LYS A 64 14.35 7.16 14.28
CA LYS A 64 13.20 7.20 15.20
C LYS A 64 11.98 7.90 14.58
N THR A 65 11.83 7.76 13.26
CA THR A 65 10.78 8.42 12.50
C THR A 65 9.42 7.88 12.91
N THR A 66 8.53 8.76 13.36
CA THR A 66 7.14 8.36 13.65
C THR A 66 6.42 7.97 12.36
N THR A 67 5.44 7.07 12.45
CA THR A 67 4.61 6.69 11.30
C THR A 67 3.97 7.90 10.62
N MET A 68 3.52 8.89 11.41
CA MET A 68 2.90 10.11 10.89
C MET A 68 3.89 11.00 10.14
N SER A 69 5.12 11.15 10.64
CA SER A 69 6.17 11.90 9.96
C SER A 69 6.53 11.26 8.62
N PHE A 70 6.69 9.93 8.59
CA PHE A 70 6.96 9.18 7.36
C PHE A 70 5.80 9.29 6.37
N PHE A 71 4.56 9.16 6.83
CA PHE A 71 3.38 9.33 5.97
C PHE A 71 3.28 10.75 5.40
N THR A 72 3.60 11.77 6.20
CA THR A 72 3.65 13.17 5.75
C THR A 72 4.75 13.38 4.69
N LYS A 73 5.91 12.72 4.83
CA LYS A 73 6.97 12.70 3.80
C LYS A 73 6.43 12.14 2.49
N LEU A 74 5.74 11.00 2.52
CA LEU A 74 5.12 10.42 1.32
C LEU A 74 4.07 11.33 0.68
N GLN A 75 3.22 11.99 1.49
CA GLN A 75 2.25 12.98 0.97
C GLN A 75 2.94 14.14 0.25
N ARG A 76 4.10 14.59 0.73
CA ARG A 76 4.88 15.66 0.09
C ARG A 76 5.57 15.20 -1.20
N LEU A 77 6.00 13.94 -1.27
CA LEU A 77 6.57 13.33 -2.48
C LEU A 77 5.52 13.07 -3.56
N THR A 78 4.27 12.84 -3.14
CA THR A 78 3.16 12.54 -4.06
C THR A 78 2.97 13.69 -5.06
N PRO A 79 3.14 13.45 -6.37
CA PRO A 79 2.93 14.47 -7.39
C PRO A 79 1.50 15.01 -7.33
N LYS A 80 1.37 16.34 -7.34
CA LYS A 80 0.06 17.01 -7.41
C LYS A 80 -0.40 17.03 -8.87
N GLY A 81 -1.15 16.01 -9.31
CA GLY A 81 -1.76 16.06 -10.65
C GLY A 81 -2.13 14.72 -11.29
N THR A 82 -1.76 13.58 -10.72
CA THR A 82 -2.17 12.27 -11.28
C THR A 82 -3.35 11.71 -10.51
N PRO A 83 -4.48 11.39 -11.19
CA PRO A 83 -5.63 10.72 -10.58
C PRO A 83 -5.27 9.32 -10.06
#